data_AF-X8H4L7-F1
#
_entry.id   AF-X8H4L7-F1
#
_cell.length_a   1.000
_cell.length_b   1.000
_cell.length_c   1.000
_cell.angle_alpha   90.00
_cell.angle_beta   90.00
_cell.angle_gamma   90.00
#
_symmetry.space_group_name_H-M   'P 1'
#
loop_
_entity.id
_entity.type
_entity.pdbx_description
1 polymer ?
#
loop_
_entity_poly.entity_id
_entity_poly.type
_entity_poly.pdbx_seq_one_letter_code
_entity_poly.pdbx_strand_id
1 'polypeptide(L)' 'MKDKDLLNLLLKSGWKDVRQRGSHHRLKKDDQVEVIAVHGKDVPTGLLNAILKRTGLK' A
#
# COMPACT_ATOMS: atom_id res chain seq x y z
N MET A 1 -7.41 7.89 -6.09
CA MET A 1 -7.66 6.67 -5.30
C MET A 1 -7.30 7.03 -3.88
N LYS A 2 -8.20 6.78 -2.93
CA LYS A 2 -7.89 7.08 -1.53
C LYS A 2 -6.87 6.08 -0.99
N ASP A 3 -6.06 6.52 -0.04
CA ASP A 3 -5.07 5.68 0.66
C ASP A 3 -5.68 4.37 1.23
N LYS A 4 -6.90 4.43 1.77
CA LYS A 4 -7.66 3.24 2.22
C LYS A 4 -7.96 2.25 1.09
N ASP A 5 -8.28 2.75 -0.11
CA ASP A 5 -8.56 1.89 -1.27
C ASP A 5 -7.29 1.19 -1.73
N LEU A 6 -6.14 1.89 -1.68
CA LEU A 6 -4.84 1.31 -1.99
C LEU A 6 -4.45 0.23 -0.98
N LEU A 7 -4.66 0.47 0.32
CA LEU A 7 -4.46 -0.55 1.36
C LEU A 7 -5.30 -1.81 1.05
N ASN A 8 -6.60 -1.63 0.81
CA ASN A 8 -7.52 -2.73 0.52
C ASN A 8 -7.13 -3.48 -0.75
N LEU A 9 -6.67 -2.77 -1.78
CA LEU A 9 -6.18 -3.38 -3.02
C LEU A 9 -4.98 -4.28 -2.74
N LEU A 10 -3.97 -3.78 -2.03
CA LEU A 10 -2.78 -4.57 -1.69
C LEU A 10 -3.14 -5.81 -0.86
N LEU A 11 -4.01 -5.66 0.15
CA LEU A 11 -4.48 -6.80 0.95
C LEU A 11 -5.19 -7.86 0.10
N LYS A 12 -6.06 -7.44 -0.82
CA LYS A 12 -6.73 -8.35 -1.78
C LYS A 12 -5.75 -9.03 -2.73
N SER A 13 -4.63 -8.39 -3.04
CA SER A 13 -3.55 -8.93 -3.89
C SER A 13 -2.57 -9.83 -3.12
N GLY A 14 -2.90 -10.23 -1.90
CA GLY A 14 -2.13 -11.18 -1.09
C GLY A 14 -1.05 -10.55 -0.22
N TRP A 15 -0.99 -9.22 -0.14
CA TRP A 15 -0.16 -8.55 0.85
C TRP A 15 -0.77 -8.70 2.24
N LYS A 16 0.07 -8.76 3.27
CA LYS A 16 -0.35 -8.85 4.67
C LYS A 16 0.14 -7.62 5.42
N ASP A 17 -0.73 -6.99 6.18
CA ASP A 17 -0.32 -5.95 7.13
C ASP A 17 0.36 -6.60 8.34
N VAL A 18 1.66 -6.36 8.47
CA VAL A 18 2.49 -6.98 9.50
C VAL A 18 2.86 -6.02 10.62
N ARG A 19 2.70 -4.72 10.42
CA ARG A 19 3.00 -3.71 11.43
C ARG A 19 2.39 -2.36 11.06
N GLN A 20 1.73 -1.75 12.03
CA GLN A 20 1.28 -0.37 11.94
C GLN A 20 1.98 0.53 12.97
N ARG A 21 2.38 1.73 12.57
CA ARG A 21 2.80 2.82 13.48
C ARG A 21 2.14 4.12 13.05
N GLY A 22 1.16 4.56 13.82
CA GLY A 22 0.31 5.68 13.42
C GLY A 22 -0.41 5.35 12.10
N SER A 23 -0.33 6.26 11.13
CA SER A 23 -0.92 6.04 9.79
C SER A 23 -0.07 5.14 8.88
N HIS A 24 1.15 4.78 9.24
CA HIS A 24 2.02 3.99 8.37
C HIS A 24 1.78 2.49 8.57
N HIS A 25 1.32 1.83 7.51
CA HIS A 25 1.14 0.39 7.42
C HIS A 25 2.34 -0.23 6.69
N ARG A 26 2.97 -1.23 7.31
CA ARG A 26 4.02 -2.05 6.70
C ARG A 26 3.37 -3.34 6.22
N LEU A 27 3.39 -3.52 4.91
CA LEU A 27 2.84 -4.66 4.22
C LEU A 27 3.97 -5.60 3.79
N LYS A 28 3.71 -6.92 3.85
CA LYS A 28 4.64 -7.95 3.40
C LYS A 28 3.94 -8.93 2.46
N LYS A 29 4.63 -9.33 1.39
CA LYS A 29 4.25 -10.43 0.50
C LYS A 29 5.52 -11.16 0.10
N ASP A 30 5.64 -12.44 0.47
CA ASP A 30 6.87 -13.23 0.31
C ASP A 30 8.07 -12.48 0.90
N ASP A 31 9.11 -12.20 0.11
CA ASP A 31 10.29 -11.43 0.53
C ASP A 31 10.17 -9.91 0.28
N GLN A 32 9.03 -9.46 -0.27
CA GLN A 32 8.79 -8.05 -0.55
C GLN A 32 8.15 -7.31 0.63
N VAL A 33 8.54 -6.06 0.80
CA VAL A 33 8.00 -5.16 1.83
C VAL A 33 7.61 -3.83 1.20
N GLU A 34 6.41 -3.37 1.54
CA GLU A 34 5.83 -2.13 1.06
C GLU A 34 5.34 -1.31 2.26
N VAL A 35 5.47 0.01 2.22
CA VAL A 35 4.99 0.88 3.30
C VAL A 35 4.12 1.97 2.71
N ILE A 36 2.87 2.05 3.19
CA ILE A 36 1.93 3.08 2.79
C ILE A 36 1.43 3.84 4.01
N ALA A 37 1.17 5.14 3.84
CA ALA A 37 0.50 5.96 4.85
C ALA A 37 -1.00 6.02 4.55
N VAL A 38 -1.84 5.82 5.57
CA VAL A 38 -3.29 5.86 5.49
C VAL A 38 -3.82 6.93 6.45
N HIS A 39 -4.18 8.09 5.91
CA HIS A 39 -4.67 9.26 6.64
C HIS A 39 -5.95 9.86 6.01
N GLY A 40 -6.67 9.09 5.19
CA GLY A 40 -7.96 9.44 4.62
C GLY A 40 -7.91 10.40 3.43
N LYS A 41 -6.78 10.46 2.70
CA LYS A 41 -6.60 11.37 1.54
C LYS A 41 -6.33 10.60 0.26
N ASP A 42 -6.43 11.27 -0.89
CA ASP A 42 -5.97 10.71 -2.15
C ASP A 42 -4.45 10.52 -2.16
N VAL A 43 -4.02 9.39 -2.74
CA VAL A 43 -2.61 9.11 -2.97
C VAL A 43 -2.16 9.94 -4.19
N PRO A 44 -1.08 10.75 -4.09
CA PRO A 44 -0.55 11.47 -5.23
C PRO A 44 -0.26 10.54 -6.41
N THR A 45 -0.66 10.93 -7.62
CA THR A 45 -0.61 10.07 -8.82
C THR A 45 0.77 9.44 -9.07
N GLY A 46 1.85 10.20 -8.87
CA GLY A 46 3.21 9.69 -9.00
C GLY A 46 3.53 8.58 -7.99
N LEU A 47 3.16 8.78 -6.72
CA LEU A 47 3.34 7.79 -5.66
C LEU A 47 2.48 6.55 -5.91
N LEU A 48 1.21 6.74 -6.30
CA LEU A 48 0.30 5.64 -6.63
C LEU A 48 0.90 4.76 -7.73
N ASN A 49 1.33 5.35 -8.85
CA ASN A 49 1.93 4.60 -9.95
C ASN A 49 3.23 3.90 -9.54
N ALA A 50 4.06 4.53 -8.71
CA ALA A 50 5.29 3.93 -8.20
C ALA A 50 5.00 2.69 -7.32
N ILE A 51 3.99 2.78 -6.44
CA ILE A 51 3.53 1.66 -5.61
C ILE A 51 2.99 0.54 -6.51
N LEU A 52 2.06 0.83 -7.41
CA LEU A 52 1.47 -0.19 -8.27
C LEU A 52 2.53 -0.92 -9.11
N LYS A 53 3.54 -0.20 -9.61
CA LYS A 53 4.67 -0.78 -10.35
C LYS A 53 5.50 -1.73 -9.49
N ARG A 54 5.93 -1.29 -8.30
CA ARG A 54 6.77 -2.14 -7.43
C ARG A 54 5.99 -3.31 -6.81
N THR A 55 4.67 -3.21 -6.71
CA THR A 55 3.81 -4.30 -6.24
C THR A 55 3.22 -5.17 -7.36
N GLY A 56 3.59 -4.94 -8.62
CA GLY A 56 3.16 -5.75 -9.77
C GLY A 56 1.67 -5.63 -10.12
N LEU A 57 1.04 -4.51 -9.78
CA LEU A 57 -0.38 -4.23 -10.05
C LEU A 57 -0.60 -3.27 -11.22
N LYS A 58 0.47 -2.72 -11.81
CA LYS A 58 0.48 -1.94 -13.05
C LYS A 58 1.88 -1.87 -13.65
#